data_AF-A0AAU6IY90-F1
#
_entry.id   AF-A0AAU6IY90-F1
#
_cell.length_a   1.000
_cell.length_b   1.000
_cell.length_c   1.000
_cell.angle_alpha   90.00
_cell.angle_beta   90.00
_cell.angle_gamma   90.00
#
_symmetry.space_group_name_H-M   'P 1'
#
loop_
_entity.id
_entity.type
_entity.pdbx_description
1 polymer ?
#
loop_
_entity_poly.entity_id
_entity_poly.type
_entity_poly.pdbx_seq_one_letter_code
_entity_poly.pdbx_strand_id
1 'polypeptide(L)'
;MTERTTRTTVEQAFGAALYGEGAEAGLDTGASLLAADPSADTQLALRGQEFVRRAWERGWQPADVMRIVVRDLEEAPHGHIAARMIRAETARYEYLPPRWDAQLADLPQDTSAGGVPRLDRFSYATAVLELYRLLLRLPPIEAVGPVPGESVARPVAGEPRELARIRALLAKAEATAYPPEAEALAAKAQELMTRHSVDAALLAARTHAKDTPVACRIGVDAPYETAKAALLDAVASANRCRAVWNSGFGFSTVVGFESDLEAVELLHTSLLVQGTAAMTRAEAEQRAGGRKRTKTFRQAFLAAYAHRIGDRLAAVAEEVTGRSQEGGLLPVLAARDVAVAGRTDDMFPQTVTTRVRGVSDGAGWAEGVAAADRARVSDRARSPGRAEVRGGTPR
;
A
#
# COMPACT_ATOMS: atom_id res chain seq x y z
N MET A 1 -49.20 30.72 4.17
CA MET A 1 -48.96 30.07 5.48
C MET A 1 -47.85 29.07 5.25
N THR A 2 -46.62 29.47 5.58
CA THR A 2 -45.40 28.71 5.23
C THR A 2 -45.26 27.57 6.23
N GLU A 3 -45.43 26.33 5.79
CA GLU A 3 -45.12 25.14 6.60
C GLU A 3 -43.65 25.20 7.01
N ARG A 4 -43.40 25.53 8.29
CA ARG A 4 -42.10 25.30 8.91
C ARG A 4 -41.95 23.79 9.04
N THR A 5 -41.31 23.16 8.05
CA THR A 5 -40.82 21.79 8.17
C THR A 5 -39.96 21.72 9.43
N THR A 6 -40.44 21.05 10.47
CA THR A 6 -39.67 20.80 11.70
C THR A 6 -38.43 19.99 11.33
N ARG A 7 -37.26 20.61 11.49
CA ARG A 7 -35.96 19.95 11.24
C ARG A 7 -35.83 18.71 12.10
N THR A 8 -35.39 17.60 11.51
CA THR A 8 -35.19 16.35 12.26
C THR A 8 -34.04 16.48 13.27
N THR A 9 -33.97 15.62 14.28
CA THR A 9 -32.88 15.63 15.28
C THR A 9 -31.49 15.56 14.62
N VAL A 10 -31.35 14.74 13.57
CA VAL A 10 -30.11 14.66 12.77
C VAL A 10 -29.77 15.99 12.09
N GLU A 11 -30.75 16.67 11.50
CA GLU A 11 -30.53 17.95 10.82
C GLU A 11 -30.16 19.09 11.79
N GLN A 12 -30.70 19.05 13.01
CA GLN A 12 -30.34 19.97 14.08
C GLN A 12 -28.92 19.68 14.58
N ALA A 13 -28.62 18.40 14.87
CA ALA A 13 -27.31 17.96 15.31
C ALA A 13 -26.21 18.29 14.28
N PHE A 14 -26.47 18.06 12.99
CA PHE A 14 -25.53 18.41 11.93
C PHE A 14 -25.36 19.93 11.78
N GLY A 15 -26.46 20.69 11.92
CA GLY A 15 -26.40 22.15 11.95
C GLY A 15 -25.46 22.68 13.02
N ALA A 16 -25.49 22.09 14.21
CA ALA A 16 -24.61 22.45 15.32
C ALA A 16 -23.17 21.95 15.12
N ALA A 17 -22.98 20.66 14.81
CA ALA A 17 -21.70 19.99 14.88
C ALA A 17 -20.86 20.03 13.58
N LEU A 18 -21.51 20.08 12.41
CA LEU A 18 -20.83 19.99 11.12
C LEU A 18 -20.72 21.34 10.41
N TYR A 19 -21.66 22.25 10.66
CA TYR A 19 -21.78 23.53 9.93
C TYR A 19 -21.69 24.78 10.83
N GLY A 20 -21.57 24.62 12.14
CA GLY A 20 -21.44 25.71 13.10
C GLY A 20 -20.03 26.29 13.21
N GLU A 21 -19.93 27.57 13.59
CA GLU A 21 -18.65 28.30 13.71
C GLU A 21 -17.84 27.94 14.99
N GLY A 22 -18.47 27.32 16.00
CA GLY A 22 -17.82 26.86 17.23
C GLY A 22 -17.50 25.38 17.19
N ALA A 23 -16.24 25.01 16.90
CA ALA A 23 -15.89 23.63 16.56
C ALA A 23 -16.14 22.61 17.69
N GLU A 24 -15.84 22.93 18.95
CA GLU A 24 -15.97 21.99 20.07
C GLU A 24 -17.36 22.06 20.73
N ALA A 25 -17.82 23.27 21.08
CA ALA A 25 -19.16 23.46 21.66
C ALA A 25 -20.31 23.02 20.74
N GLY A 26 -20.13 23.15 19.42
CA GLY A 26 -21.09 22.65 18.43
C GLY A 26 -21.14 21.12 18.38
N LEU A 27 -20.00 20.47 18.60
CA LEU A 27 -19.88 19.01 18.60
C LEU A 27 -20.62 18.39 19.81
N ASP A 28 -20.39 18.92 21.01
CA ASP A 28 -21.09 18.49 22.23
C ASP A 28 -22.59 18.72 22.15
N THR A 29 -23.01 19.83 21.55
CA THR A 29 -24.43 20.12 21.32
C THR A 29 -25.06 19.09 20.38
N GLY A 30 -24.41 18.80 19.25
CA GLY A 30 -24.88 17.79 18.30
C GLY A 30 -24.90 16.39 18.91
N ALA A 31 -23.87 16.02 19.66
CA ALA A 31 -23.78 14.74 20.34
C ALA A 31 -24.87 14.58 21.41
N SER A 32 -25.17 15.64 22.18
CA SER A 32 -26.25 15.65 23.16
C SER A 32 -27.62 15.42 22.53
N LEU A 33 -27.91 16.09 21.40
CA LEU A 33 -29.17 15.92 20.67
C LEU A 33 -29.35 14.47 20.18
N LEU A 34 -28.31 13.86 19.62
CA LEU A 34 -28.33 12.47 19.15
C LEU A 34 -28.39 11.47 20.31
N ALA A 35 -27.67 11.73 21.39
CA ALA A 35 -27.67 10.88 22.58
C ALA A 35 -29.06 10.82 23.22
N ALA A 36 -29.79 11.93 23.22
CA ALA A 36 -31.14 12.03 23.79
C ALA A 36 -32.25 11.39 22.93
N ASP A 37 -32.00 11.16 21.63
CA ASP A 37 -33.02 10.64 20.70
C ASP A 37 -32.55 9.36 19.95
N PRO A 38 -32.78 8.17 20.53
CA PRO A 38 -32.49 6.89 19.87
C PRO A 38 -33.21 6.65 18.54
N SER A 39 -34.32 7.35 18.28
CA SER A 39 -35.03 7.20 17.01
C SER A 39 -34.26 7.80 15.82
N ALA A 40 -33.28 8.66 16.09
CA ALA A 40 -32.41 9.27 15.10
C ALA A 40 -31.32 8.33 14.56
N ASP A 41 -31.03 7.21 15.24
CA ASP A 41 -29.87 6.35 14.94
C ASP A 41 -29.90 5.78 13.50
N THR A 42 -31.08 5.41 12.98
CA THR A 42 -31.24 4.93 11.60
C THR A 42 -30.96 6.02 10.59
N GLN A 43 -31.52 7.22 10.78
CA GLN A 43 -31.29 8.35 9.88
C GLN A 43 -29.81 8.77 9.91
N LEU A 44 -29.18 8.77 11.10
CA LEU A 44 -27.76 9.07 11.27
C LEU A 44 -26.90 8.09 10.46
N ALA A 45 -27.15 6.78 10.57
CA ALA A 45 -26.41 5.76 9.83
C ALA A 45 -26.56 5.90 8.30
N LEU A 46 -27.76 6.23 7.81
CA LEU A 46 -28.00 6.48 6.38
C LEU A 46 -27.21 7.71 5.88
N ARG A 47 -27.14 8.79 6.67
CA ARG A 47 -26.30 9.95 6.35
C ARG A 47 -24.81 9.60 6.30
N GLY A 48 -24.35 8.75 7.22
CA GLY A 48 -22.97 8.23 7.18
C GLY A 48 -22.67 7.48 5.88
N GLN A 49 -23.58 6.62 5.42
CA GLN A 49 -23.44 5.91 4.15
C GLN A 49 -23.36 6.88 2.96
N GLU A 50 -24.16 7.96 2.95
CA GLU A 50 -24.05 9.00 1.93
C GLU A 50 -22.66 9.66 1.92
N PHE A 51 -22.04 9.90 3.09
CA PHE A 51 -20.68 10.45 3.15
C PHE A 51 -19.62 9.47 2.65
N VAL A 52 -19.76 8.17 2.94
CA VAL A 52 -18.87 7.13 2.39
C VAL A 52 -19.01 7.04 0.87
N ARG A 53 -20.24 7.06 0.33
CA ARG A 53 -20.46 7.07 -1.12
C ARG A 53 -19.79 8.26 -1.78
N ARG A 54 -19.96 9.47 -1.22
CA ARG A 54 -19.28 10.68 -1.72
C ARG A 54 -17.76 10.55 -1.70
N ALA A 55 -17.20 9.85 -0.72
CA ALA A 55 -15.76 9.59 -0.70
C ALA A 55 -15.35 8.73 -1.91
N TRP A 56 -16.11 7.70 -2.26
CA TRP A 56 -15.83 6.88 -3.44
C TRP A 56 -15.95 7.65 -4.75
N GLU A 57 -16.99 8.47 -4.90
CA GLU A 57 -17.16 9.39 -6.04
C GLU A 57 -15.99 10.38 -6.17
N ARG A 58 -15.33 10.70 -5.06
CA ARG A 58 -14.12 11.53 -4.97
C ARG A 58 -12.82 10.75 -5.12
N GLY A 59 -12.90 9.48 -5.50
CA GLY A 59 -11.77 8.60 -5.78
C GLY A 59 -11.24 7.82 -4.58
N TRP A 60 -11.78 7.98 -3.37
CA TRP A 60 -11.30 7.27 -2.18
C TRP A 60 -11.70 5.79 -2.20
N GLN A 61 -10.83 4.91 -1.71
CA GLN A 61 -11.14 3.48 -1.53
C GLN A 61 -11.27 3.15 -0.02
N PRO A 62 -11.87 1.99 0.34
CA PRO A 62 -12.01 1.55 1.73
C PRO A 62 -10.72 1.67 2.56
N ALA A 63 -9.59 1.19 2.03
CA ALA A 63 -8.31 1.24 2.75
C ALA A 63 -7.80 2.67 2.96
N ASP A 64 -8.07 3.59 2.04
CA ASP A 64 -7.65 5.00 2.18
C ASP A 64 -8.47 5.73 3.24
N VAL A 65 -9.78 5.49 3.27
CA VAL A 65 -10.65 6.05 4.30
C VAL A 65 -10.20 5.56 5.68
N MET A 66 -9.96 4.26 5.83
CA MET A 66 -9.47 3.70 7.09
C MET A 66 -8.12 4.28 7.51
N ARG A 67 -7.21 4.47 6.56
CA ARG A 67 -5.90 5.06 6.85
C ARG A 67 -6.02 6.49 7.38
N ILE A 68 -6.88 7.31 6.76
CA ILE A 68 -7.12 8.67 7.22
C ILE A 68 -7.80 8.69 8.59
N VAL A 69 -8.71 7.76 8.86
CA VAL A 69 -9.32 7.61 10.19
C VAL A 69 -8.27 7.30 11.25
N VAL A 70 -7.38 6.34 11.02
CA VAL A 70 -6.32 5.98 11.98
C VAL A 70 -5.28 7.09 12.13
N ARG A 71 -5.05 7.88 11.09
CA ARG A 71 -4.07 8.98 11.10
C ARG A 71 -4.57 10.20 11.87
N ASP A 72 -5.82 10.60 11.61
CA ASP A 72 -6.34 11.90 12.05
C ASP A 72 -7.30 11.80 13.25
N LEU A 73 -7.75 10.58 13.58
CA LEU A 73 -8.61 10.26 14.72
C LEU A 73 -8.02 9.09 15.52
N GLU A 74 -8.79 8.51 16.45
CA GLU A 74 -8.37 7.36 17.24
C GLU A 74 -8.72 6.03 16.53
N GLU A 75 -7.82 5.04 16.60
CA GLU A 75 -8.02 3.72 15.99
C GLU A 75 -9.29 3.04 16.52
N ALA A 76 -9.49 3.08 17.84
CA ALA A 76 -10.76 2.80 18.49
C ALA A 76 -11.17 4.06 19.25
N PRO A 77 -12.41 4.57 19.08
CA PRO A 77 -13.55 3.89 18.47
C PRO A 77 -13.76 4.15 16.95
N HIS A 78 -13.15 5.18 16.36
CA HIS A 78 -13.53 5.66 15.03
C HIS A 78 -13.27 4.63 13.93
N GLY A 79 -12.20 3.85 14.02
CA GLY A 79 -11.89 2.79 13.05
C GLY A 79 -12.99 1.73 12.95
N HIS A 80 -13.58 1.32 14.07
CA HIS A 80 -14.68 0.35 14.08
C HIS A 80 -15.97 0.94 13.50
N ILE A 81 -16.28 2.20 13.84
CA ILE A 81 -17.44 2.92 13.31
C ILE A 81 -17.32 3.06 11.79
N ALA A 82 -16.15 3.49 11.30
CA ALA A 82 -15.85 3.62 9.88
C ALA A 82 -15.94 2.27 9.15
N ALA A 83 -15.34 1.21 9.71
CA ALA A 83 -15.39 -0.14 9.14
C ALA A 83 -16.83 -0.64 8.96
N ARG A 84 -17.69 -0.45 9.97
CA ARG A 84 -19.11 -0.82 9.88
C ARG A 84 -19.86 0.00 8.84
N MET A 85 -19.59 1.30 8.73
CA MET A 85 -20.20 2.16 7.71
C MET A 85 -19.77 1.76 6.29
N ILE A 86 -18.48 1.49 6.10
CA ILE A 86 -17.93 1.03 4.82
C ILE A 86 -18.57 -0.31 4.43
N ARG A 87 -18.67 -1.28 5.35
CA ARG A 87 -19.35 -2.55 5.09
C ARG A 87 -20.83 -2.36 4.75
N ALA A 88 -21.54 -1.49 5.47
CA ALA A 88 -22.94 -1.23 5.22
C ALA A 88 -23.20 -0.59 3.85
N GLU A 89 -22.34 0.35 3.43
CA GLU A 89 -22.45 0.98 2.11
C GLU A 89 -22.03 0.01 1.00
N THR A 90 -20.94 -0.76 1.17
CA THR A 90 -20.45 -1.71 0.14
C THR A 90 -21.38 -2.89 -0.09
N ALA A 91 -22.12 -3.33 0.92
CA ALA A 91 -23.12 -4.40 0.80
C ALA A 91 -24.28 -4.07 -0.16
N ARG A 92 -24.41 -2.82 -0.62
CA ARG A 92 -25.43 -2.38 -1.56
C ARG A 92 -25.09 -2.68 -3.02
N TYR A 93 -23.84 -3.02 -3.31
CA TYR A 93 -23.36 -3.25 -4.66
C TYR A 93 -23.26 -4.75 -4.91
N GLU A 94 -23.81 -5.20 -6.03
CA GLU A 94 -23.71 -6.60 -6.47
C GLU A 94 -22.27 -6.96 -6.88
N TYR A 95 -21.56 -6.00 -7.46
CA TYR A 95 -20.19 -6.15 -7.93
C TYR A 95 -19.30 -5.06 -7.31
N LEU A 96 -18.17 -5.49 -6.76
CA LEU A 96 -17.13 -4.62 -6.24
C LEU A 96 -15.90 -4.65 -7.15
N PRO A 97 -15.11 -3.56 -7.19
CA PRO A 97 -13.84 -3.59 -7.90
C PRO A 97 -12.91 -4.67 -7.32
N PRO A 98 -12.07 -5.35 -8.13
CA PRO A 98 -11.33 -6.55 -7.70
C PRO A 98 -10.46 -6.37 -6.45
N ARG A 99 -9.89 -5.18 -6.26
CA ARG A 99 -9.00 -4.88 -5.11
C ARG A 99 -9.76 -4.60 -3.82
N TRP A 100 -11.08 -4.40 -3.88
CA TRP A 100 -11.86 -4.02 -2.71
C TRP A 100 -12.07 -5.19 -1.76
N ASP A 101 -12.19 -6.41 -2.26
CA ASP A 101 -12.41 -7.59 -1.42
C ASP A 101 -11.29 -7.75 -0.37
N ALA A 102 -10.03 -7.58 -0.79
CA ALA A 102 -8.88 -7.60 0.11
C ALA A 102 -8.95 -6.45 1.15
N GLN A 103 -9.24 -5.23 0.70
CA GLN A 103 -9.36 -4.07 1.60
C GLN A 103 -10.49 -4.23 2.62
N LEU A 104 -11.61 -4.84 2.23
CA LEU A 104 -12.75 -5.10 3.11
C LEU A 104 -12.46 -6.22 4.11
N ALA A 105 -11.66 -7.23 3.71
CA ALA A 105 -11.22 -8.30 4.60
C ALA A 105 -10.31 -7.77 5.72
N ASP A 106 -9.49 -6.76 5.44
CA ASP A 106 -8.56 -6.13 6.38
C ASP A 106 -9.23 -5.15 7.36
N LEU A 107 -10.51 -4.82 7.17
CA LEU A 107 -11.22 -3.92 8.06
C LEU A 107 -11.37 -4.51 9.47
N PRO A 108 -11.20 -3.70 10.55
CA PRO A 108 -11.42 -4.14 11.93
C PRO A 108 -12.75 -4.89 12.07
N GLN A 109 -12.74 -6.06 12.71
CA GLN A 109 -13.95 -6.87 12.89
C GLN A 109 -14.70 -6.44 14.15
N ASP A 110 -16.03 -6.50 14.13
CA ASP A 110 -16.86 -6.25 15.31
C ASP A 110 -16.80 -7.47 16.25
N THR A 111 -15.64 -7.77 16.84
CA THR A 111 -15.55 -8.89 17.79
C THR A 111 -16.15 -8.48 19.13
N SER A 112 -17.39 -8.92 19.36
CA SER A 112 -18.05 -8.83 20.67
C SER A 112 -17.32 -9.58 21.80
N ALA A 113 -16.28 -10.35 21.48
CA ALA A 113 -15.48 -11.16 22.40
C ALA A 113 -14.13 -10.54 22.80
N GLY A 114 -13.75 -9.35 22.28
CA GLY A 114 -12.42 -8.79 22.48
C GLY A 114 -12.39 -7.26 22.59
N GLY A 115 -12.72 -6.74 23.77
CA GLY A 115 -11.99 -5.59 24.32
C GLY A 115 -12.38 -4.15 23.95
N VAL A 116 -13.29 -3.85 23.02
CA VAL A 116 -13.76 -2.46 22.85
C VAL A 116 -14.88 -2.18 23.86
N PRO A 117 -14.71 -1.24 24.82
CA PRO A 117 -15.80 -0.86 25.73
C PRO A 117 -16.99 -0.37 24.91
N ARG A 118 -18.20 -0.84 25.22
CA ARG A 118 -19.41 -0.22 24.66
C ARG A 118 -19.42 1.25 25.10
N LEU A 119 -19.21 2.15 24.14
CA LEU A 119 -19.36 3.58 24.37
C LEU A 119 -20.78 3.87 24.84
N ASP A 120 -20.92 4.82 25.76
CA ASP A 120 -22.21 5.43 26.03
C ASP A 120 -22.70 6.20 24.79
N ARG A 121 -24.00 6.54 24.77
CA ARG A 121 -24.63 7.16 23.59
C ARG A 121 -24.00 8.51 23.23
N PHE A 122 -23.58 9.29 24.21
CA PHE A 122 -22.96 10.59 23.97
C PHE A 122 -21.58 10.40 23.34
N SER A 123 -20.72 9.59 23.94
CA SER A 123 -19.39 9.30 23.39
C SER A 123 -19.45 8.67 21.99
N TYR A 124 -20.42 7.79 21.74
CA TYR A 124 -20.66 7.25 20.41
C TYR A 124 -21.09 8.33 19.41
N ALA A 125 -22.03 9.21 19.79
CA ALA A 125 -22.49 10.31 18.93
C ALA A 125 -21.36 11.30 18.61
N THR A 126 -20.53 11.64 19.60
CA THR A 126 -19.30 12.44 19.44
C THR A 126 -18.39 11.81 18.39
N ALA A 127 -18.02 10.53 18.56
CA ALA A 127 -17.13 9.84 17.63
C ALA A 127 -17.71 9.76 16.20
N VAL A 128 -19.02 9.55 16.06
CA VAL A 128 -19.70 9.57 14.75
C VAL A 128 -19.61 10.95 14.10
N LEU A 129 -19.86 12.03 14.86
CA LEU A 129 -19.81 13.39 14.34
C LEU A 129 -18.38 13.79 13.94
N GLU A 130 -17.37 13.44 14.71
CA GLU A 130 -15.96 13.63 14.35
C GLU A 130 -15.60 12.91 13.05
N LEU A 131 -16.02 11.64 12.93
CA LEU A 131 -15.87 10.87 11.69
C LEU A 131 -16.60 11.53 10.51
N TYR A 132 -17.78 12.10 10.71
CA TYR A 132 -18.51 12.77 9.63
C TYR A 132 -17.82 14.08 9.21
N ARG A 133 -17.25 14.84 10.15
CA ARG A 133 -16.42 16.01 9.82
C ARG A 133 -15.19 15.59 9.01
N LEU A 134 -14.55 14.47 9.37
CA LEU A 134 -13.45 13.89 8.63
C LEU A 134 -13.84 13.55 7.19
N LEU A 135 -14.92 12.80 7.01
CA LEU A 135 -15.40 12.39 5.67
C LEU A 135 -15.79 13.59 4.80
N LEU A 136 -16.43 14.61 5.38
CA LEU A 136 -16.84 15.81 4.65
C LEU A 136 -15.66 16.63 4.12
N ARG A 137 -14.53 16.66 4.84
CA ARG A 137 -13.32 17.40 4.44
C ARG A 137 -12.42 16.65 3.46
N LEU A 138 -12.70 15.40 3.13
CA LEU A 138 -11.89 14.64 2.19
C LEU A 138 -11.94 15.30 0.80
N PRO A 139 -10.79 15.77 0.27
CA PRO A 139 -10.76 16.37 -1.06
C PRO A 139 -10.98 15.31 -2.15
N PRO A 140 -11.37 15.71 -3.37
CA PRO A 140 -11.22 14.83 -4.52
C PRO A 140 -9.75 14.45 -4.72
N ILE A 141 -9.51 13.18 -5.03
CA ILE A 141 -8.19 12.63 -5.37
C ILE A 141 -8.27 11.82 -6.65
N GLU A 142 -7.14 11.57 -7.29
CA GLU A 142 -7.05 10.85 -8.56
C GLU A 142 -7.60 9.42 -8.39
N ALA A 143 -8.66 9.07 -9.11
CA ALA A 143 -9.23 7.73 -9.05
C ALA A 143 -8.25 6.69 -9.60
N VAL A 144 -8.03 5.63 -8.82
CA VAL A 144 -7.14 4.51 -9.17
C VAL A 144 -7.92 3.25 -9.61
N GLY A 145 -9.22 3.39 -9.86
CA GLY A 145 -10.08 2.30 -10.28
C GLY A 145 -11.53 2.78 -10.42
N PRO A 146 -12.42 1.93 -10.94
CA PRO A 146 -13.84 2.23 -11.05
C PRO A 146 -14.46 2.40 -9.66
N VAL A 147 -15.54 3.17 -9.60
CA VAL A 147 -16.38 3.25 -8.41
C VAL A 147 -17.27 2.00 -8.30
N PRO A 148 -17.67 1.56 -7.09
CA PRO A 148 -18.59 0.44 -6.94
C PRO A 148 -19.89 0.65 -7.72
N GLY A 149 -20.43 -0.43 -8.30
CA GLY A 149 -21.64 -0.39 -9.12
C GLY A 149 -21.43 0.02 -10.57
N GLU A 150 -20.24 0.51 -10.95
CA GLU A 150 -19.86 0.61 -12.35
C GLU A 150 -19.59 -0.81 -12.88
N SER A 151 -20.20 -1.15 -14.02
CA SER A 151 -20.02 -2.48 -14.61
C SER A 151 -18.62 -2.59 -15.19
N VAL A 152 -17.73 -3.26 -14.45
CA VAL A 152 -16.40 -3.64 -14.92
C VAL A 152 -16.40 -5.08 -15.40
N ALA A 153 -15.58 -5.37 -16.39
CA ALA A 153 -15.32 -6.73 -16.83
C ALA A 153 -14.82 -7.57 -15.63
N ARG A 154 -15.42 -8.74 -15.45
CA ARG A 154 -15.10 -9.63 -14.34
C ARG A 154 -13.62 -10.05 -14.43
N PRO A 155 -12.84 -9.98 -13.34
CA PRO A 155 -11.50 -10.54 -13.33
C PRO A 155 -11.57 -12.05 -13.64
N VAL A 156 -10.63 -12.54 -14.44
CA VAL A 156 -10.49 -13.98 -14.69
C VAL A 156 -10.16 -14.64 -13.35
N ALA A 157 -10.97 -15.63 -12.95
CA ALA A 157 -10.83 -16.26 -11.65
C ALA A 157 -9.56 -17.13 -11.56
N GLY A 158 -8.76 -16.90 -10.52
CA GLY A 158 -7.64 -17.74 -10.12
C GLY A 158 -6.30 -17.00 -10.11
N GLU A 159 -5.54 -17.16 -9.02
CA GLU A 159 -4.17 -16.65 -8.95
C GLU A 159 -3.27 -17.42 -9.94
N PRO A 160 -2.52 -16.73 -10.81
CA PRO A 160 -1.49 -17.36 -11.63
C PRO A 160 -0.52 -18.17 -10.77
N ARG A 161 -0.18 -19.39 -11.20
CA ARG A 161 0.75 -20.29 -10.49
C ARG A 161 2.09 -19.63 -10.14
N GLU A 162 2.52 -18.66 -10.94
CA GLU A 162 3.76 -17.92 -10.73
C GLU A 162 3.67 -16.97 -9.53
N LEU A 163 2.56 -16.25 -9.36
CA LEU A 163 2.34 -15.39 -8.19
C LEU A 163 2.28 -16.21 -6.90
N ALA A 164 1.63 -17.37 -6.92
CA ALA A 164 1.58 -18.25 -5.76
C ALA A 164 2.99 -18.72 -5.35
N ARG A 165 3.85 -19.01 -6.35
CA ARG A 165 5.25 -19.36 -6.12
C ARG A 165 6.07 -18.18 -5.59
N ILE A 166 5.83 -16.98 -6.11
CA ILE A 166 6.46 -15.74 -5.65
C ILE A 166 6.10 -15.47 -4.18
N ARG A 167 4.82 -15.54 -3.82
CA ARG A 167 4.34 -15.40 -2.42
C ARG A 167 5.00 -16.43 -1.51
N ALA A 168 5.10 -17.68 -1.95
CA ALA A 168 5.76 -18.73 -1.18
C ALA A 168 7.27 -18.47 -0.96
N LEU A 169 7.97 -17.84 -1.93
CA LEU A 169 9.37 -17.44 -1.75
C LEU A 169 9.49 -16.28 -0.76
N LEU A 170 8.61 -15.28 -0.86
CA LEU A 170 8.62 -14.12 0.03
C LEU A 170 8.26 -14.51 1.48
N ALA A 171 7.25 -15.36 1.67
CA ALA A 171 6.91 -15.90 2.99
C ALA A 171 8.09 -16.67 3.62
N LYS A 172 8.86 -17.40 2.81
CA LYS A 172 10.09 -18.05 3.29
C LYS A 172 11.18 -17.04 3.65
N ALA A 173 11.32 -15.96 2.86
CA ALA A 173 12.27 -14.90 3.13
C ALA A 173 11.95 -14.18 4.44
N GLU A 174 10.68 -14.01 4.77
CA GLU A 174 10.20 -13.43 6.03
C GLU A 174 10.39 -14.38 7.23
N ALA A 175 10.24 -15.69 7.02
CA ALA A 175 10.34 -16.68 8.08
C ALA A 175 11.79 -17.01 8.49
N THR A 176 12.78 -16.80 7.61
CA THR A 176 14.16 -17.13 7.91
C THR A 176 14.84 -16.08 8.80
N ALA A 177 15.59 -16.55 9.79
CA ALA A 177 16.45 -15.70 10.63
C ALA A 177 17.83 -15.44 10.00
N TYR A 178 18.12 -16.03 8.83
CA TYR A 178 19.39 -15.94 8.14
C TYR A 178 19.33 -14.91 6.98
N PRO A 179 19.94 -13.72 7.13
CA PRO A 179 19.81 -12.65 6.15
C PRO A 179 20.21 -13.01 4.71
N PRO A 180 21.29 -13.80 4.47
CA PRO A 180 21.65 -14.20 3.11
C PRO A 180 20.62 -15.11 2.43
N GLU A 181 19.91 -15.95 3.20
CA GLU A 181 18.83 -16.78 2.64
C GLU A 181 17.62 -15.91 2.29
N ALA A 182 17.26 -14.96 3.15
CA ALA A 182 16.18 -14.01 2.86
C ALA A 182 16.44 -13.23 1.55
N GLU A 183 17.67 -12.75 1.32
CA GLU A 183 18.03 -12.11 0.05
C GLU A 183 17.99 -13.07 -1.12
N ALA A 184 18.53 -14.27 -1.00
CA ALA A 184 18.51 -15.24 -2.10
C ALA A 184 17.07 -15.55 -2.52
N LEU A 185 16.15 -15.65 -1.56
CA LEU A 185 14.72 -15.84 -1.80
C LEU A 185 14.06 -14.60 -2.41
N ALA A 186 14.35 -13.39 -1.92
CA ALA A 186 13.83 -12.14 -2.47
C ALA A 186 14.36 -11.86 -3.89
N ALA A 187 15.65 -12.10 -4.15
CA ALA A 187 16.23 -12.01 -5.48
C ALA A 187 15.62 -13.04 -6.44
N LYS A 188 15.36 -14.26 -5.95
CA LYS A 188 14.66 -15.27 -6.75
C LYS A 188 13.21 -14.88 -7.05
N ALA A 189 12.52 -14.27 -6.10
CA ALA A 189 11.19 -13.72 -6.30
C ALA A 189 11.22 -12.61 -7.36
N GLN A 190 12.16 -11.65 -7.27
CA GLN A 190 12.35 -10.61 -8.28
C GLN A 190 12.66 -11.17 -9.68
N GLU A 191 13.49 -12.23 -9.76
CA GLU A 191 13.79 -12.89 -11.03
C GLU A 191 12.52 -13.48 -11.66
N LEU A 192 11.67 -14.15 -10.87
CA LEU A 192 10.40 -14.72 -11.33
C LEU A 192 9.40 -13.63 -11.71
N MET A 193 9.27 -12.56 -10.92
CA MET A 193 8.43 -11.40 -11.22
C MET A 193 8.83 -10.74 -12.54
N THR A 194 10.14 -10.52 -12.74
CA THR A 194 10.65 -9.89 -13.97
C THR A 194 10.34 -10.75 -15.20
N ARG A 195 10.49 -12.08 -15.09
CA ARG A 195 10.12 -13.00 -16.18
C ARG A 195 8.63 -12.96 -16.48
N HIS A 196 7.80 -13.06 -15.45
CA HIS A 196 6.34 -12.99 -15.59
C HIS A 196 5.91 -11.69 -16.29
N SER A 197 6.47 -10.56 -15.88
CA SER A 197 6.24 -9.25 -16.49
C SER A 197 6.67 -9.20 -17.97
N VAL A 198 7.84 -9.76 -18.30
CA VAL A 198 8.33 -9.85 -19.69
C VAL A 198 7.41 -10.74 -20.54
N ASP A 199 7.02 -11.90 -20.04
CA ASP A 199 6.14 -12.83 -20.73
C ASP A 199 4.75 -12.22 -20.98
N ALA A 200 4.20 -11.51 -19.98
CA ALA A 200 2.97 -10.76 -20.10
C ALA A 200 3.08 -9.63 -21.15
N ALA A 201 4.21 -8.91 -21.18
CA ALA A 201 4.47 -7.86 -22.17
C ALA A 201 4.50 -8.40 -23.59
N LEU A 202 5.23 -9.49 -23.81
CA LEU A 202 5.33 -10.15 -25.11
C LEU A 202 4.00 -10.75 -25.55
N LEU A 203 3.24 -11.33 -24.62
CA LEU A 203 1.90 -11.85 -24.90
C LEU A 203 0.94 -10.74 -25.32
N ALA A 204 0.92 -9.61 -24.60
CA ALA A 204 0.09 -8.46 -24.92
C ALA A 204 0.44 -7.89 -26.30
N ALA A 205 1.74 -7.79 -26.63
CA ALA A 205 2.21 -7.35 -27.93
C ALA A 205 1.80 -8.30 -29.07
N ARG A 206 1.95 -9.62 -28.88
CA ARG A 206 1.57 -10.64 -29.88
C ARG A 206 0.07 -10.71 -30.13
N THR A 207 -0.73 -10.47 -29.10
CA THR A 207 -2.21 -10.53 -29.18
C THR A 207 -2.84 -9.19 -29.55
N HIS A 208 -2.03 -8.14 -29.72
CA HIS A 208 -2.50 -6.76 -29.88
C HIS A 208 -3.54 -6.37 -28.82
N ALA A 209 -3.34 -6.86 -27.59
CA ALA A 209 -4.20 -6.52 -26.47
C ALA A 209 -4.16 -5.01 -26.22
N LYS A 210 -5.32 -4.40 -25.99
CA LYS A 210 -5.44 -2.98 -25.59
C LYS A 210 -5.13 -2.83 -24.10
N ASP A 211 -3.99 -3.35 -23.67
CA ASP A 211 -3.57 -3.26 -22.29
C ASP A 211 -2.99 -1.85 -22.06
N THR A 212 -3.53 -1.15 -21.07
CA THR A 212 -3.13 0.21 -20.72
C THR A 212 -2.74 0.27 -19.26
N PRO A 213 -1.74 1.07 -18.87
CA PRO A 213 -1.36 1.20 -17.46
C PRO A 213 -2.56 1.63 -16.61
N VAL A 214 -2.72 0.95 -15.49
CA VAL A 214 -3.68 1.28 -14.43
C VAL A 214 -2.92 1.81 -13.22
N ALA A 215 -3.61 2.05 -12.12
CA ALA A 215 -3.00 2.53 -10.90
C ALA A 215 -3.53 1.78 -9.68
N CYS A 216 -2.77 1.80 -8.60
CA CYS A 216 -3.23 1.37 -7.29
C CYS A 216 -2.64 2.23 -6.18
N ARG A 217 -3.30 2.26 -5.02
CA ARG A 217 -2.75 2.91 -3.83
C ARG A 217 -2.17 1.89 -2.89
N ILE A 218 -0.95 2.18 -2.42
CA ILE A 218 -0.26 1.39 -1.42
C ILE A 218 -0.01 2.30 -0.22
N GLY A 219 -0.44 1.83 0.95
CA GLY A 219 -0.26 2.53 2.22
C GLY A 219 1.20 2.65 2.61
N VAL A 220 1.54 3.79 3.19
CA VAL A 220 2.87 4.07 3.74
C VAL A 220 2.66 4.72 5.11
N ASP A 221 2.48 3.87 6.11
CA ASP A 221 2.06 4.33 7.44
C ASP A 221 3.23 4.86 8.27
N ALA A 222 2.95 5.76 9.19
CA ALA A 222 3.91 6.23 10.18
C ALA A 222 4.40 5.07 11.09
N PRO A 223 5.59 5.18 11.70
CA PRO A 223 6.62 6.20 11.51
C PRO A 223 7.49 5.96 10.26
N TYR A 224 8.32 6.96 9.93
CA TYR A 224 9.33 6.91 8.84
C TYR A 224 8.75 6.83 7.42
N GLU A 225 7.60 7.47 7.21
CA GLU A 225 6.85 7.45 5.96
C GLU A 225 7.72 7.78 4.75
N THR A 226 8.60 8.78 4.83
CA THR A 226 9.49 9.15 3.71
C THR A 226 10.47 8.03 3.33
N ALA A 227 10.98 7.27 4.29
CA ALA A 227 11.91 6.17 4.01
C ALA A 227 11.16 4.95 3.44
N LYS A 228 9.96 4.67 3.96
CA LYS A 228 9.07 3.62 3.43
C LYS A 228 8.58 3.96 2.01
N ALA A 229 8.22 5.21 1.75
CA ALA A 229 7.85 5.69 0.41
C ALA A 229 9.03 5.59 -0.57
N ALA A 230 10.26 5.87 -0.12
CA ALA A 230 11.45 5.68 -0.95
C ALA A 230 11.73 4.19 -1.27
N LEU A 231 11.46 3.27 -0.33
CA LEU A 231 11.50 1.84 -0.61
C LEU A 231 10.46 1.45 -1.67
N LEU A 232 9.24 1.95 -1.53
CA LEU A 232 8.18 1.69 -2.50
C LEU A 232 8.53 2.24 -3.90
N ASP A 233 9.08 3.45 -3.97
CA ASP A 233 9.55 4.05 -5.23
C ASP A 233 10.68 3.23 -5.89
N ALA A 234 11.63 2.72 -5.10
CA ALA A 234 12.68 1.85 -5.57
C ALA A 234 12.14 0.51 -6.10
N VAL A 235 11.18 -0.11 -5.39
CA VAL A 235 10.50 -1.34 -5.82
C VAL A 235 9.68 -1.10 -7.09
N ALA A 236 8.93 0.00 -7.16
CA ALA A 236 8.15 0.38 -8.32
C ALA A 236 9.05 0.58 -9.55
N SER A 237 10.13 1.33 -9.40
CA SER A 237 11.09 1.60 -10.48
C SER A 237 11.74 0.32 -11.01
N ALA A 238 12.13 -0.61 -10.14
CA ALA A 238 12.71 -1.89 -10.53
C ALA A 238 11.72 -2.81 -11.28
N ASN A 239 10.41 -2.55 -11.13
CA ASN A 239 9.33 -3.30 -11.78
C ASN A 239 8.62 -2.47 -12.88
N ARG A 240 9.29 -1.45 -13.44
CA ARG A 240 8.77 -0.60 -14.55
C ARG A 240 7.47 0.15 -14.23
N CYS A 241 7.23 0.41 -12.95
CA CYS A 241 6.14 1.26 -12.48
C CYS A 241 6.65 2.67 -12.13
N ARG A 242 5.72 3.57 -11.84
CA ARG A 242 6.00 4.91 -11.28
C ARG A 242 5.22 5.08 -9.99
N ALA A 243 5.89 5.49 -8.92
CA ALA A 243 5.24 5.77 -7.65
C ALA A 243 5.17 7.28 -7.40
N VAL A 244 4.00 7.78 -7.02
CA VAL A 244 3.77 9.18 -6.63
C VAL A 244 3.38 9.21 -5.17
N TRP A 245 4.23 9.78 -4.33
CA TRP A 245 4.03 9.86 -2.88
C TRP A 245 3.09 11.01 -2.50
N ASN A 246 1.97 10.69 -1.85
CA ASN A 246 1.07 11.67 -1.27
C ASN A 246 1.21 11.70 0.26
N SER A 247 2.12 12.53 0.76
CA SER A 247 2.42 12.63 2.19
C SER A 247 1.25 13.11 3.04
N GLY A 248 0.31 13.87 2.44
CA GLY A 248 -0.87 14.37 3.15
C GLY A 248 -1.81 13.24 3.56
N PHE A 249 -1.81 12.14 2.80
CA PHE A 249 -2.75 11.04 3.00
C PHE A 249 -2.10 9.70 3.40
N GLY A 250 -0.78 9.65 3.48
CA GLY A 250 -0.08 8.45 3.96
C GLY A 250 -0.08 7.29 2.95
N PHE A 251 -0.21 7.56 1.64
CA PHE A 251 -0.12 6.52 0.61
C PHE A 251 0.69 6.99 -0.60
N SER A 252 1.21 6.03 -1.36
CA SER A 252 1.70 6.28 -2.72
C SER A 252 0.72 5.72 -3.74
N THR A 253 0.50 6.46 -4.82
CA THR A 253 -0.16 5.94 -6.02
C THR A 253 0.90 5.35 -6.93
N VAL A 254 0.79 4.06 -7.23
CA VAL A 254 1.68 3.36 -8.16
C VAL A 254 0.95 3.16 -9.48
N VAL A 255 1.56 3.62 -10.57
CA VAL A 255 1.07 3.50 -11.94
C VAL A 255 1.90 2.45 -12.68
N GLY A 256 1.24 1.51 -13.35
CA GLY A 256 1.87 0.36 -13.97
C GLY A 256 0.88 -0.56 -14.67
N PHE A 257 1.38 -1.61 -15.31
CA PHE A 257 0.54 -2.71 -15.81
C PHE A 257 0.15 -3.64 -14.67
N GLU A 258 -1.00 -4.31 -14.74
CA GLU A 258 -1.56 -5.09 -13.62
C GLU A 258 -0.55 -6.11 -13.04
N SER A 259 0.14 -6.86 -13.91
CA SER A 259 1.18 -7.83 -13.51
C SER A 259 2.33 -7.20 -12.72
N ASP A 260 2.67 -5.96 -13.07
CA ASP A 260 3.77 -5.23 -12.44
C ASP A 260 3.31 -4.62 -11.10
N LEU A 261 2.05 -4.16 -11.01
CA LEU A 261 1.47 -3.64 -9.78
C LEU A 261 1.33 -4.72 -8.70
N GLU A 262 0.88 -5.92 -9.07
CA GLU A 262 0.80 -7.06 -8.14
C GLU A 262 2.20 -7.43 -7.60
N ALA A 263 3.22 -7.39 -8.45
CA ALA A 263 4.60 -7.64 -8.04
C ALA A 263 5.11 -6.57 -7.05
N VAL A 264 4.84 -5.29 -7.35
CA VAL A 264 5.22 -4.17 -6.47
C VAL A 264 4.59 -4.28 -5.10
N GLU A 265 3.29 -4.57 -5.02
CA GLU A 265 2.55 -4.67 -3.76
C GLU A 265 3.08 -5.81 -2.86
N LEU A 266 3.28 -6.99 -3.44
CA LEU A 266 3.82 -8.15 -2.73
C LEU A 266 5.25 -7.91 -2.25
N LEU A 267 6.12 -7.40 -3.13
CA LEU A 267 7.53 -7.22 -2.82
C LEU A 267 7.75 -6.10 -1.80
N HIS A 268 7.04 -4.98 -1.93
CA HIS A 268 7.12 -3.88 -0.97
C HIS A 268 6.71 -4.33 0.45
N THR A 269 5.59 -5.05 0.57
CA THR A 269 5.11 -5.55 1.86
C THR A 269 6.14 -6.48 2.51
N SER A 270 6.68 -7.42 1.74
CA SER A 270 7.71 -8.34 2.23
C SER A 270 8.99 -7.62 2.66
N LEU A 271 9.48 -6.68 1.83
CA LEU A 271 10.71 -5.93 2.12
C LEU A 271 10.55 -4.97 3.31
N LEU A 272 9.36 -4.44 3.57
CA LEU A 272 9.09 -3.65 4.77
C LEU A 272 9.23 -4.50 6.04
N VAL A 273 8.69 -5.73 6.03
CA VAL A 273 8.83 -6.68 7.14
C VAL A 273 10.30 -7.00 7.37
N GLN A 274 11.01 -7.36 6.30
CA GLN A 274 12.44 -7.68 6.35
C GLN A 274 13.30 -6.50 6.83
N GLY A 275 13.07 -5.30 6.27
CA GLY A 275 13.78 -4.08 6.66
C GLY A 275 13.54 -3.69 8.12
N THR A 276 12.32 -3.87 8.62
CA THR A 276 11.98 -3.61 10.02
C THR A 276 12.64 -4.61 10.97
N ALA A 277 12.68 -5.89 10.60
CA ALA A 277 13.38 -6.92 11.36
C ALA A 277 14.90 -6.67 11.40
N ALA A 278 15.50 -6.33 10.25
CA ALA A 278 16.92 -6.00 10.15
C ALA A 278 17.29 -4.77 10.98
N MET A 279 16.46 -3.72 10.93
CA MET A 279 16.63 -2.51 11.74
C MET A 279 16.58 -2.85 13.23
N THR A 280 15.57 -3.61 13.67
CA THR A 280 15.40 -4.00 15.07
C THR A 280 16.62 -4.77 15.60
N ARG A 281 17.19 -5.67 14.78
CA ARG A 281 18.43 -6.39 15.12
C ARG A 281 19.62 -5.45 15.25
N ALA A 282 19.82 -4.56 14.27
CA ALA A 282 20.88 -3.57 14.28
C ALA A 282 20.81 -2.67 15.53
N GLU A 283 19.59 -2.24 15.92
CA GLU A 283 19.38 -1.47 17.16
C GLU A 283 19.77 -2.27 18.42
N ALA A 284 19.47 -3.56 18.47
CA ALA A 284 19.83 -4.42 19.59
C ALA A 284 21.36 -4.55 19.74
N GLU A 285 22.08 -4.67 18.62
CA GLU A 285 23.55 -4.73 18.56
C GLU A 285 24.17 -3.38 19.01
N GLN A 286 23.65 -2.25 18.53
CA GLN A 286 24.11 -0.92 18.98
C GLN A 286 23.89 -0.69 20.47
N ARG A 287 22.76 -1.17 21.01
CA ARG A 287 22.45 -1.07 22.44
C ARG A 287 23.41 -1.90 23.28
N ALA A 288 23.79 -3.10 22.82
CA ALA A 288 24.82 -3.92 23.47
C ALA A 288 26.18 -3.21 23.49
N GLY A 289 26.47 -2.40 22.47
CA GLY A 289 27.64 -1.52 22.40
C GLY A 289 27.52 -0.18 23.14
N GLY A 290 26.48 0.02 23.95
CA GLY A 290 26.29 1.22 24.80
C GLY A 290 25.76 2.46 24.08
N ARG A 291 25.34 2.37 22.80
CA ARG A 291 24.78 3.51 22.06
C ARG A 291 23.27 3.65 22.33
N LYS A 292 22.79 4.89 22.36
CA LYS A 292 21.37 5.20 22.58
C LYS A 292 20.59 5.10 21.28
N ARG A 293 19.36 4.61 21.42
CA ARG A 293 18.35 4.47 20.37
C ARG A 293 17.89 5.85 19.86
N THR A 294 18.26 6.24 18.63
CA THR A 294 17.87 7.55 18.05
C THR A 294 16.87 7.41 16.90
N LYS A 295 15.98 8.41 16.77
CA LYS A 295 15.05 8.52 15.63
C LYS A 295 15.80 8.71 14.31
N THR A 296 16.92 9.44 14.35
CA THR A 296 17.79 9.71 13.20
C THR A 296 18.46 8.45 12.68
N PHE A 297 18.89 7.54 13.56
CA PHE A 297 19.43 6.24 13.17
C PHE A 297 18.42 5.42 12.36
N ARG A 298 17.20 5.23 12.87
CA ARG A 298 16.15 4.44 12.16
C ARG A 298 15.81 5.03 10.79
N GLN A 299 15.68 6.35 10.73
CA GLN A 299 15.38 7.04 9.48
C GLN A 299 16.51 6.86 8.46
N ALA A 300 17.77 7.05 8.87
CA ALA A 300 18.93 6.84 7.99
C ALA A 300 19.09 5.37 7.58
N PHE A 301 18.84 4.43 8.50
CA PHE A 301 18.87 2.99 8.25
C PHE A 301 17.87 2.58 7.18
N LEU A 302 16.60 2.96 7.34
CA LEU A 302 15.55 2.61 6.39
C LEU A 302 15.77 3.26 5.02
N ALA A 303 16.26 4.50 4.98
CA ALA A 303 16.61 5.17 3.73
C ALA A 303 17.76 4.47 3.00
N ALA A 304 18.80 4.06 3.73
CA ALA A 304 19.93 3.32 3.16
C ALA A 304 19.53 1.91 2.70
N TYR A 305 18.69 1.22 3.48
CA TYR A 305 18.11 -0.07 3.11
C TYR A 305 17.30 0.04 1.82
N ALA A 306 16.42 1.03 1.72
CA ALA A 306 15.62 1.30 0.53
C ALA A 306 16.50 1.51 -0.72
N HIS A 307 17.49 2.39 -0.63
CA HIS A 307 18.40 2.68 -1.74
C HIS A 307 19.13 1.42 -2.21
N ARG A 308 19.70 0.65 -1.27
CA ARG A 308 20.51 -0.52 -1.61
C ARG A 308 19.68 -1.68 -2.15
N ILE A 309 18.48 -1.89 -1.63
CA ILE A 309 17.55 -2.88 -2.19
C ILE A 309 17.11 -2.46 -3.60
N GLY A 310 16.85 -1.16 -3.83
CA GLY A 310 16.59 -0.61 -5.16
C GLY A 310 17.63 -0.99 -6.20
N ASP A 311 18.92 -0.71 -5.92
CA ASP A 311 20.03 -1.05 -6.81
C ASP A 311 20.06 -2.54 -7.19
N ARG A 312 19.72 -3.41 -6.24
CA ARG A 312 19.75 -4.85 -6.43
C ARG A 312 18.59 -5.36 -7.25
N LEU A 313 17.39 -4.87 -6.96
CA LEU A 313 16.20 -5.23 -7.74
C LEU A 313 16.39 -4.78 -9.19
N ALA A 314 16.93 -3.58 -9.40
CA ALA A 314 17.29 -3.08 -10.73
C ALA A 314 18.33 -3.99 -11.42
N ALA A 315 19.42 -4.36 -10.75
CA ALA A 315 20.42 -5.26 -11.32
C ALA A 315 19.86 -6.64 -11.71
N VAL A 316 18.98 -7.22 -10.88
CA VAL A 316 18.29 -8.49 -11.20
C VAL A 316 17.37 -8.31 -12.41
N ALA A 317 16.61 -7.21 -12.46
CA ALA A 317 15.70 -6.93 -13.56
C ALA A 317 16.45 -6.75 -14.89
N GLU A 318 17.58 -6.02 -14.87
CA GLU A 318 18.48 -5.85 -16.01
C GLU A 318 19.08 -7.18 -16.47
N GLU A 319 19.57 -8.02 -15.55
CA GLU A 319 20.15 -9.33 -15.89
C GLU A 319 19.12 -10.26 -16.52
N VAL A 320 17.88 -10.28 -16.02
CA VAL A 320 16.80 -11.09 -16.60
C VAL A 320 16.42 -10.58 -17.98
N THR A 321 16.26 -9.27 -18.13
CA THR A 321 15.88 -8.65 -19.40
C THR A 321 16.97 -8.87 -20.46
N GLY A 322 18.25 -8.70 -20.09
CA GLY A 322 19.39 -8.91 -20.98
C GLY A 322 19.65 -10.37 -21.37
N ARG A 323 19.20 -11.34 -20.56
CA ARG A 323 19.24 -12.77 -20.90
C ARG A 323 18.16 -13.16 -21.91
N SER A 324 17.12 -12.35 -22.08
CA SER A 324 16.03 -12.64 -23.01
C SER A 324 16.47 -12.37 -24.44
N GLN A 325 16.52 -13.43 -25.27
CA GLN A 325 17.00 -13.35 -26.66
C GLN A 325 15.87 -13.07 -27.67
N GLU A 326 14.67 -12.73 -27.20
CA GLU A 326 13.52 -12.48 -28.07
C GLU A 326 13.64 -11.14 -28.80
N GLY A 327 13.77 -11.19 -30.12
CA GLY A 327 13.78 -10.02 -30.98
C GLY A 327 12.49 -9.20 -30.82
N GLY A 328 12.62 -7.92 -30.50
CA GLY A 328 11.49 -7.01 -30.31
C GLY A 328 11.08 -6.77 -28.85
N LEU A 329 11.69 -7.45 -27.87
CA LEU A 329 11.41 -7.21 -26.45
C LEU A 329 11.70 -5.76 -26.02
N LEU A 330 12.88 -5.22 -26.36
CA LEU A 330 13.28 -3.88 -25.94
C LEU A 330 12.32 -2.78 -26.43
N PRO A 331 11.87 -2.76 -27.71
CA PRO A 331 10.81 -1.86 -28.14
C PRO A 331 9.50 -2.01 -27.37
N VAL A 332 9.07 -3.23 -27.05
CA VAL A 332 7.83 -3.48 -26.28
C VAL A 332 7.95 -2.91 -24.88
N LEU A 333 9.06 -3.16 -24.19
CA LEU A 333 9.30 -2.62 -22.85
C LEU A 333 9.40 -1.08 -22.88
N ALA A 334 10.10 -0.51 -23.84
CA ALA A 334 10.19 0.94 -24.00
C ALA A 334 8.80 1.58 -24.25
N ALA A 335 7.96 0.95 -25.06
CA ALA A 335 6.59 1.42 -25.29
C ALA A 335 5.75 1.37 -24.00
N ARG A 336 5.92 0.33 -23.17
CA ARG A 336 5.28 0.24 -21.86
C ARG A 336 5.77 1.32 -20.90
N ASP A 337 7.08 1.57 -20.85
CA ASP A 337 7.65 2.62 -20.00
C ASP A 337 7.11 4.01 -20.38
N VAL A 338 6.99 4.30 -21.68
CA VAL A 338 6.37 5.53 -22.20
C VAL A 338 4.88 5.60 -21.82
N ALA A 339 4.14 4.51 -21.96
CA ALA A 339 2.72 4.48 -21.57
C ALA A 339 2.54 4.73 -20.07
N VAL A 340 3.36 4.13 -19.21
CA VAL A 340 3.33 4.33 -17.76
C VAL A 340 3.67 5.78 -17.42
N ALA A 341 4.71 6.35 -18.04
CA ALA A 341 5.08 7.75 -17.84
C ALA A 341 3.94 8.69 -18.25
N GLY A 342 3.38 8.53 -19.46
CA GLY A 342 2.26 9.33 -19.94
C GLY A 342 1.03 9.23 -19.02
N ARG A 343 0.67 8.03 -18.58
CA ARG A 343 -0.43 7.84 -17.63
C ARG A 343 -0.17 8.52 -16.27
N THR A 344 1.09 8.50 -15.81
CA THR A 344 1.48 9.15 -14.56
C THR A 344 1.36 10.67 -14.68
N ASP A 345 1.84 11.24 -15.78
CA ASP A 345 1.78 12.68 -16.05
C ASP A 345 0.33 13.17 -16.22
N ASP A 346 -0.53 12.38 -16.87
CA ASP A 346 -1.96 12.66 -17.01
C ASP A 346 -2.69 12.67 -15.66
N MET A 347 -2.37 11.70 -14.77
CA MET A 347 -2.97 11.62 -13.44
C MET A 347 -2.42 12.72 -12.53
N PHE A 348 -1.12 13.01 -12.60
CA PHE A 348 -0.43 13.91 -11.69
C PHE A 348 0.34 15.00 -12.48
N PRO A 349 -0.37 15.96 -13.08
CA PRO A 349 0.26 17.02 -13.89
C PRO A 349 1.14 17.95 -13.06
N GLN A 350 0.97 17.96 -11.74
CA GLN A 350 1.74 18.76 -10.80
C GLN A 350 2.41 17.86 -9.78
N THR A 351 3.62 17.41 -10.09
CA THR A 351 4.48 16.67 -9.16
C THR A 351 5.76 17.43 -8.86
N VAL A 352 6.31 17.19 -7.67
CA VAL A 352 7.62 17.73 -7.28
C VAL A 352 8.53 16.60 -6.85
N THR A 353 9.75 16.60 -7.37
CA THR A 353 10.78 15.65 -6.93
C THR A 353 11.37 16.13 -5.61
N THR A 354 11.22 15.33 -4.55
CA THR A 354 11.75 15.66 -3.23
C THR A 354 12.83 14.66 -2.83
N ARG A 355 14.02 15.15 -2.44
CA ARG A 355 15.04 14.28 -1.84
C ARG A 355 14.65 13.91 -0.41
N VAL A 356 14.94 12.67 -0.01
CA VAL A 356 14.76 12.21 1.37
C VAL A 356 15.62 13.07 2.29
N ARG A 357 14.99 13.95 3.07
CA ARG A 357 15.67 14.82 4.05
C ARG A 357 15.91 14.05 5.36
N GLY A 358 16.87 14.51 6.16
CA GLY A 358 17.11 13.98 7.51
C GLY A 358 18.04 12.76 7.58
N VAL A 359 18.74 12.42 6.50
CA VAL A 359 19.82 11.44 6.50
C VAL A 359 21.11 12.13 6.94
N SER A 360 21.25 12.40 8.23
CA SER A 360 22.46 13.00 8.82
C SER A 360 23.25 12.03 9.71
N ASP A 361 22.71 10.84 9.95
CA ASP A 361 23.33 9.81 10.80
C ASP A 361 24.14 8.84 9.92
N GLY A 362 25.44 9.07 9.85
CA GLY A 362 26.35 8.26 9.04
C GLY A 362 26.42 6.80 9.50
N ALA A 363 26.21 6.51 10.78
CA ALA A 363 26.19 5.15 11.31
C ALA A 363 24.91 4.41 10.91
N GLY A 364 23.75 5.08 10.98
CA GLY A 364 22.47 4.57 10.47
C GLY A 364 22.52 4.31 8.98
N TRP A 365 23.12 5.22 8.20
CA TRP A 365 23.34 4.99 6.78
C TRP A 365 24.24 3.77 6.52
N ALA A 366 25.41 3.72 7.16
CA ALA A 366 26.34 2.61 6.98
C ALA A 366 25.74 1.26 7.42
N GLU A 367 24.98 1.22 8.51
CA GLU A 367 24.32 0.00 8.97
C GLU A 367 23.12 -0.38 8.11
N GLY A 368 22.39 0.57 7.52
CA GLY A 368 21.34 0.27 6.55
C GLY A 368 21.91 -0.29 5.24
N VAL A 369 22.99 0.33 4.73
CA VAL A 369 23.75 -0.20 3.58
C VAL A 369 24.31 -1.57 3.93
N ALA A 370 24.91 -1.75 5.11
CA ALA A 370 25.48 -3.01 5.55
C ALA A 370 24.42 -4.07 5.84
N ALA A 371 23.23 -3.72 6.32
CA ALA A 371 22.12 -4.65 6.50
C ALA A 371 21.61 -5.18 5.16
N ALA A 372 21.56 -4.32 4.15
CA ALA A 372 21.39 -4.78 2.79
C ALA A 372 22.61 -5.59 2.33
N ASP A 373 23.85 -5.12 2.48
CA ASP A 373 25.08 -5.78 1.99
C ASP A 373 25.43 -7.13 2.62
N ARG A 374 25.21 -7.32 3.91
CA ARG A 374 25.43 -8.57 4.64
C ARG A 374 24.55 -9.72 4.16
N ALA A 375 23.62 -9.45 3.27
CA ALA A 375 22.83 -10.47 2.64
C ALA A 375 23.50 -11.07 1.36
N ARG A 376 24.72 -10.61 0.98
CA ARG A 376 25.60 -11.33 0.03
C ARG A 376 26.56 -12.28 0.72
N VAL A 377 26.41 -13.60 0.52
CA VAL A 377 27.47 -14.51 0.03
C VAL A 377 26.80 -15.74 -0.60
N SER A 378 26.62 -15.74 -1.92
CA SER A 378 26.77 -16.96 -2.74
C SER A 378 26.90 -16.54 -4.21
N ASP A 379 28.05 -15.96 -4.52
CA ASP A 379 28.52 -16.01 -5.89
C ASP A 379 28.95 -17.46 -6.15
N ARG A 380 28.41 -18.04 -7.22
CA ARG A 380 28.60 -19.41 -7.71
C ARG A 380 29.91 -20.06 -7.27
N ALA A 381 29.82 -21.15 -6.49
CA ALA A 381 30.82 -22.19 -6.56
C ALA A 381 30.84 -22.73 -8.00
N ARG A 382 31.93 -22.39 -8.71
CA ARG A 382 32.34 -22.90 -10.01
C ARG A 382 31.95 -24.36 -10.20
N SER A 383 31.33 -24.66 -11.34
CA SER A 383 31.22 -26.02 -11.88
C SER A 383 32.56 -26.75 -11.75
N PRO A 384 32.62 -27.95 -11.16
CA PRO A 384 33.78 -28.81 -11.32
C PRO A 384 33.86 -29.20 -12.79
N GLY A 385 35.01 -28.90 -13.37
CA GLY A 385 35.36 -29.28 -14.73
C GLY A 385 35.13 -30.77 -14.96
N ARG A 386 34.50 -31.03 -16.10
CA ARG A 386 34.45 -32.28 -16.84
C ARG A 386 35.82 -32.97 -16.77
N ALA A 387 35.93 -34.03 -15.96
CA ALA A 387 37.09 -34.90 -15.99
C ALA A 387 37.08 -35.68 -17.31
N GLU A 388 38.11 -35.48 -18.12
CA GLU A 388 38.42 -36.27 -19.30
C GLU A 388 38.52 -37.75 -18.94
N VAL A 389 37.69 -38.56 -19.59
CA VAL A 389 37.86 -40.00 -19.68
C VAL A 389 39.10 -40.24 -20.55
N ARG A 390 40.22 -40.60 -19.92
CA ARG A 390 41.37 -41.18 -20.62
C ARG A 390 40.94 -42.53 -21.21
N GLY A 391 40.76 -42.54 -22.53
CA GLY A 391 40.60 -43.76 -23.32
C GLY A 391 41.85 -44.65 -23.22
N GLY A 392 41.59 -45.94 -23.03
CA GLY A 392 42.61 -46.98 -23.00
C GLY A 392 43.22 -47.24 -24.37
N THR A 393 44.49 -47.66 -24.34
CA THR A 393 45.27 -48.16 -25.47
C THR A 393 44.76 -49.53 -25.93
N PRO A 394 44.76 -49.82 -27.25
CA PRO A 394 44.40 -51.14 -27.76
C PRO A 394 45.57 -52.13 -27.70
N ARG A 395 45.24 -53.42 -27.60
CA ARG A 395 46.12 -54.53 -28.01
C ARG A 395 45.95 -54.81 -29.49
#